data_AF-A0A136Q423-F1
#
_entry.id   AF-A0A136Q423-F1
#
_cell.length_a   1.000
_cell.length_b   1.000
_cell.length_c   1.000
_cell.angle_alpha   90.00
_cell.angle_beta   90.00
_cell.angle_gamma   90.00
#
_symmetry.space_group_name_H-M   'P 1'
#
loop_
_entity.id
_entity.type
_entity.pdbx_description
1 polymer ?
#
loop_
_entity_poly.entity_id
_entity_poly.type
_entity_poly.pdbx_seq_one_letter_code
_entity_poly.pdbx_strand_id
1 'polypeptide(L)' 'MLQRTETITPIVFSMMGDMQKQFMALLSSLMAKYPSRRPNSANQALGWLNAAKSTFEY' A
#
# COMPACT_ATOMS: atom_id res chain seq x y z
N MET A 1 -36.18 -10.05 10.72
CA MET A 1 -34.81 -10.26 11.25
C MET A 1 -33.97 -9.06 10.85
N LEU A 2 -33.37 -8.32 11.79
CA LEU A 2 -32.42 -7.24 11.46
C LEU A 2 -31.06 -7.85 11.12
N GLN A 3 -30.55 -7.61 9.91
CA GLN A 3 -29.16 -7.92 9.56
C GLN A 3 -28.22 -7.04 10.40
N ARG A 4 -27.39 -7.67 11.23
CA ARG A 4 -26.29 -6.98 11.90
C ARG A 4 -25.17 -6.77 10.88
N THR A 5 -24.92 -5.53 10.51
CA THR A 5 -23.76 -5.18 9.69
C THR A 5 -22.51 -5.33 10.56
N GLU A 6 -21.62 -6.26 10.20
CA GLU A 6 -20.32 -6.37 10.87
C GLU A 6 -19.42 -5.23 10.40
N THR A 7 -18.98 -4.39 11.34
CA THR A 7 -17.98 -3.35 11.05
C THR A 7 -16.61 -4.00 10.93
N ILE A 8 -16.20 -4.32 9.70
CA ILE A 8 -14.86 -4.83 9.43
C ILE A 8 -13.88 -3.65 9.59
N THR A 9 -13.02 -3.72 10.61
CA THR A 9 -11.91 -2.77 10.74
C THR A 9 -10.83 -3.16 9.73
N PRO A 10 -10.43 -2.28 8.79
CA PRO A 10 -9.39 -2.61 7.84
C PRO A 10 -8.07 -2.80 8.57
N ILE A 11 -7.37 -3.90 8.25
CA ILE A 11 -6.02 -4.15 8.77
C ILE A 11 -5.10 -3.10 8.15
N VAL A 12 -4.66 -2.14 8.97
CA VAL A 12 -3.70 -1.12 8.56
C VAL A 12 -2.30 -1.67 8.84
N PHE A 13 -1.63 -2.09 7.79
CA PHE A 13 -0.22 -2.45 7.89
C PHE A 13 0.61 -1.17 8.03
N SER A 14 1.50 -1.11 9.02
CA SER A 14 2.47 -0.03 9.15
C SER A 14 3.88 -0.59 9.32
N MET A 15 4.84 0.04 8.65
CA MET A 15 6.26 -0.23 8.81
C MET A 15 6.87 0.92 9.62
N MET A 16 7.65 0.59 10.64
CA MET A 16 8.43 1.58 11.38
C MET A 16 9.45 2.23 10.42
N GLY A 17 9.52 3.56 10.42
CA GLY A 17 10.32 4.34 9.46
C GLY A 17 9.60 4.75 8.17
N ASP A 18 8.44 4.18 7.84
CA ASP A 18 7.56 4.67 6.75
C ASP A 18 6.54 5.67 7.29
N MET A 19 7.01 6.87 7.66
CA MET A 19 6.14 7.94 8.17
C MET A 19 5.14 8.42 7.11
N GLN A 20 5.60 8.57 5.87
CA GLN A 20 4.80 9.09 4.77
C GLN A 20 3.90 8.02 4.10
N LYS A 21 3.94 6.77 4.58
CA LYS A 21 3.16 5.64 4.05
C LYS A 21 3.40 5.35 2.56
N GLN A 22 4.50 5.84 1.99
CA GLN A 22 4.78 5.69 0.57
C GLN A 22 5.13 4.24 0.23
N PHE A 23 5.84 3.56 1.12
CA PHE A 23 6.14 2.15 0.94
C PHE A 23 4.89 1.28 1.15
N MET A 24 4.06 1.58 2.16
CA MET A 24 2.79 0.88 2.33
C MET A 24 1.81 1.11 1.18
N ALA A 25 1.82 2.31 0.55
CA ALA A 25 1.04 2.60 -0.64
C ALA A 25 1.53 1.77 -1.85
N LEU A 26 2.85 1.67 -2.05
CA LEU A 26 3.43 0.79 -3.07
C LEU A 26 3.01 -0.67 -2.84
N LEU A 27 3.17 -1.19 -1.62
CA LEU A 27 2.78 -2.56 -1.28
C LEU A 27 1.29 -2.80 -1.56
N SER A 28 0.44 -1.86 -1.16
CA SER A 28 -1.01 -1.92 -1.41
C SER A 28 -1.33 -1.93 -2.91
N SER A 29 -0.61 -1.14 -3.71
CA SER A 29 -0.78 -1.11 -5.17
C SER A 29 -0.38 -2.45 -5.81
N LEU A 30 0.69 -3.09 -5.34
CA LEU A 30 1.14 -4.39 -5.85
C LEU A 30 0.14 -5.52 -5.54
N MET A 31 -0.49 -5.45 -4.36
CA MET A 31 -1.48 -6.42 -3.89
C MET A 31 -2.91 -6.13 -4.39
N ALA A 32 -3.12 -5.05 -5.15
CA ALA A 32 -4.45 -4.64 -5.57
C ALA A 32 -5.16 -5.76 -6.38
N LYS A 33 -6.45 -5.97 -6.11
CA LYS A 33 -7.28 -6.97 -6.83
C LYS A 33 -7.31 -6.73 -8.34
N TYR A 34 -7.41 -5.46 -8.74
CA TYR A 34 -7.52 -5.07 -10.14
C TYR A 34 -6.14 -4.73 -10.72
N PRO A 35 -5.73 -5.37 -11.84
CA PRO A 35 -4.44 -5.09 -12.47
C PRO A 35 -4.22 -3.62 -12.84
N SER A 36 -5.28 -2.90 -13.19
CA SER A 36 -5.22 -1.46 -13.50
C SER A 36 -4.80 -0.56 -12.34
N ARG A 37 -4.84 -1.08 -11.10
CA ARG A 37 -4.38 -0.38 -9.89
C ARG A 37 -2.96 -0.79 -9.47
N ARG A 38 -2.37 -1.74 -10.19
CA ARG A 38 -0.97 -2.15 -10.00
C ARG A 38 -0.08 -1.30 -10.91
N PRO A 39 1.23 -1.22 -10.63
CA PRO A 39 2.19 -0.71 -11.59
C PRO A 39 2.10 -1.50 -12.92
N ASN A 40 2.09 -0.79 -14.04
CA ASN A 40 1.98 -1.38 -15.38
C ASN A 40 3.26 -2.12 -15.80
N SER A 41 4.38 -1.90 -15.11
CA SER A 41 5.65 -2.57 -15.38
C SER A 41 6.53 -2.66 -14.14
N ALA A 42 7.50 -3.57 -14.17
CA ALA A 42 8.54 -3.68 -13.14
C ALA A 42 9.35 -2.37 -12.99
N ASN A 43 9.64 -1.68 -14.09
CA ASN A 43 10.37 -0.40 -14.06
C ASN A 43 9.58 0.69 -13.32
N GLN A 44 8.25 0.73 -13.51
CA GLN A 44 7.40 1.67 -12.79
C GLN A 44 7.37 1.36 -11.29
N ALA A 45 7.23 0.08 -10.92
CA ALA A 45 7.28 -0.34 -9.53
C ALA A 45 8.64 -0.01 -8.87
N LEU A 46 9.73 -0.19 -9.60
CA LEU A 46 11.08 0.14 -9.15
C LEU A 46 11.25 1.66 -8.93
N GLY A 47 10.71 2.48 -9.84
CA GLY A 47 10.70 3.93 -9.68
C GLY A 47 9.97 4.36 -8.41
N TRP A 48 8.79 3.77 -8.14
CA TRP A 48 8.02 4.04 -6.92
C TRP A 48 8.76 3.58 -5.65
N LEU A 49 9.45 2.44 -5.71
CA LEU A 49 10.26 1.96 -4.59
C LEU A 49 11.42 2.92 -4.28
N ASN A 50 12.12 3.40 -5.31
CA ASN A 50 13.23 4.33 -5.13
C ASN A 50 12.74 5.67 -4.55
N ALA A 51 11.58 6.17 -4.99
CA ALA A 51 10.96 7.34 -4.39
C ALA A 51 10.60 7.10 -2.90
N ALA A 52 9.95 5.98 -2.58
CA ALA A 52 9.57 5.64 -1.21
C ALA A 52 10.77 5.46 -0.28
N LYS A 53 11.89 4.90 -0.75
CA LYS A 53 13.12 4.76 0.03
C LYS A 53 13.68 6.11 0.50
N SER A 54 13.52 7.17 -0.31
CA SER A 54 14.00 8.51 0.05
C SER A 54 13.23 9.12 1.23
N THR A 55 12.06 8.56 1.57
CA THR A 55 11.20 9.03 2.66
C THR A 55 11.31 8.18 3.92
N PHE A 56 12.26 7.24 3.97
CA PHE A 56 12.50 6.43 5.16
C PHE A 56 13.27 7.21 6.21
N GLU A 57 12.70 7.28 7.40
CA GLU A 57 13.35 7.86 8.59
C GLU A 57 13.82 6.71 9.50
N TYR A 58 15.07 6.79 9.95
CA TYR A 58 15.74 5.78 10.80
C TYR A 58 15.76 6.18 12.26
#